data_AF-A0A849FJL0-F1
#
_entry.id   AF-A0A849FJL0-F1
#
_cell.length_a   1.000
_cell.length_b   1.000
_cell.length_c   1.000
_cell.angle_alpha   90.00
_cell.angle_beta   90.00
_cell.angle_gamma   90.00
#
_symmetry.space_group_name_H-M   'P 1'
#
loop_
_entity.id
_entity.type
_entity.pdbx_description
1 polymer ?
#
loop_
_entity_poly.entity_id
_entity_poly.type
_entity_poly.pdbx_seq_one_letter_code
_entity_poly.pdbx_strand_id
1 'polypeptide(L)'
;FVTPYKGIKQIQHGGADAGYRSYLGRFPDQDIAISVFSNFSNSNPAALSLQVADLFLTSEVEAPKVSKKVKEPKTINLNSKALTAFENYFWNEESALSRRIYVKKDTLRYNRGGTNETPLAAIAKKKFMMLNVPGLVTVEFKTEEGKDRMIVVQENQPDFIAEAYEYVEPSTVDLKQYEGSFFSEELDTRYLFTVFNGVLMAKHRRNSDIPNKMIKADYFNNPAGVQLQFVRDNTNGIIGINVTTGRVRDLWFQKE
;
A
#
# COMPACT_ATOMS: atom_id res chain seq x y z
N PHE A 1 -18.17 5.71 10.45
CA PHE A 1 -18.28 4.81 9.29
C PHE A 1 -19.52 3.93 9.41
N VAL A 2 -20.11 3.52 8.29
CA VAL A 2 -21.21 2.55 8.24
C VAL A 2 -20.69 1.34 7.48
N THR A 3 -20.55 0.20 8.15
CA THR A 3 -19.99 -1.02 7.57
C THR A 3 -20.70 -2.19 8.21
N PRO A 4 -21.24 -3.17 7.46
CA PRO A 4 -21.93 -4.28 8.07
C PRO A 4 -20.95 -5.21 8.80
N TYR A 5 -21.37 -5.75 9.95
CA TYR A 5 -20.66 -6.81 10.66
C TYR A 5 -21.50 -8.07 10.62
N LYS A 6 -20.98 -9.12 9.96
CA LYS A 6 -21.70 -10.37 9.69
C LYS A 6 -23.09 -10.15 9.05
N GLY A 7 -23.23 -9.14 8.20
CA GLY A 7 -24.50 -8.80 7.55
C GLY A 7 -25.41 -7.86 8.35
N ILE A 8 -25.12 -7.62 9.64
CA ILE A 8 -25.86 -6.66 10.46
C ILE A 8 -25.34 -5.24 10.21
N LYS A 9 -26.25 -4.28 10.11
CA LYS A 9 -25.91 -2.86 10.03
C LYS A 9 -25.17 -2.40 11.29
N GLN A 10 -23.93 -1.96 11.11
CA GLN A 10 -23.12 -1.37 12.18
C GLN A 10 -22.71 0.06 11.81
N ILE A 11 -22.87 0.97 12.77
CA ILE A 11 -22.33 2.33 12.74
C ILE A 11 -21.18 2.36 13.74
N GLN A 12 -19.99 2.75 13.30
CA GLN A 12 -18.80 2.67 14.14
C GLN A 12 -17.82 3.82 13.94
N HIS A 13 -17.04 4.10 14.97
CA HIS A 13 -15.89 4.97 14.88
C HIS A 13 -14.80 4.53 15.87
N GLY A 14 -13.55 4.58 15.42
CA GLY A 14 -12.38 4.39 16.28
C GLY A 14 -11.74 5.72 16.67
N GLY A 15 -10.97 5.71 17.76
CA GLY A 15 -10.10 6.81 18.16
C GLY A 15 -8.72 6.28 18.51
N ALA A 16 -7.69 7.04 18.17
CA ALA A 16 -6.32 6.71 18.52
C ALA A 16 -5.54 7.99 18.74
N ASP A 17 -4.83 8.05 19.87
CA ASP A 17 -3.86 9.08 20.17
C ASP A 17 -2.73 8.50 21.01
N ALA A 18 -1.49 8.59 20.54
CA ALA A 18 -0.32 7.99 21.17
C ALA A 18 -0.58 6.56 21.70
N GLY A 19 -0.59 6.39 23.03
CA GLY A 19 -0.88 5.11 23.71
C GLY A 19 -2.37 4.77 23.85
N TYR A 20 -3.27 5.73 23.66
CA TYR A 20 -4.70 5.57 23.87
C TYR A 20 -5.43 5.08 22.62
N ARG A 21 -6.42 4.23 22.83
CA ARG A 21 -7.32 3.69 21.81
C ARG A 21 -8.75 3.74 22.32
N SER A 22 -9.68 4.05 21.44
CA SER A 22 -11.11 3.95 21.71
C SER A 22 -11.84 3.38 20.51
N TYR A 23 -13.02 2.81 20.76
CA TYR A 23 -13.92 2.35 19.73
C TYR A 23 -15.36 2.41 20.23
N LEU A 24 -16.26 2.86 19.37
CA LEU A 24 -17.71 2.78 19.57
C LEU A 24 -18.31 2.03 18.37
N GLY A 25 -19.06 0.98 18.65
CA GLY A 25 -19.89 0.27 17.68
C GLY A 25 -21.36 0.30 18.11
N ARG A 26 -22.25 0.70 17.20
CA ARG A 26 -23.71 0.70 17.36
C ARG A 26 -24.33 -0.24 16.33
N PHE A 27 -25.23 -1.10 16.79
CA PHE A 27 -26.05 -2.02 15.99
C PHE A 27 -27.52 -1.59 16.11
N PRO A 28 -27.99 -0.62 15.31
CA PRO A 28 -29.27 0.05 15.49
C PRO A 28 -30.45 -0.90 15.59
N ASP A 29 -30.50 -1.91 14.70
CA ASP A 29 -31.63 -2.83 14.57
C ASP A 29 -31.76 -3.76 15.79
N GLN A 30 -30.66 -4.03 16.49
CA GLN A 30 -30.61 -4.87 17.70
C GLN A 30 -30.60 -4.03 18.98
N ASP A 31 -30.72 -2.71 18.87
CA ASP A 31 -30.63 -1.75 19.98
C ASP A 31 -29.38 -1.89 20.89
N ILE A 32 -28.27 -2.38 20.34
CA ILE A 32 -27.01 -2.56 21.07
C ILE A 32 -26.00 -1.46 20.72
N ALA A 33 -25.29 -0.95 21.73
CA ALA A 33 -24.11 -0.11 21.59
C ALA A 33 -22.99 -0.61 22.52
N ILE A 34 -21.76 -0.68 21.99
CA ILE A 34 -20.59 -1.17 22.73
C ILE A 34 -19.48 -0.14 22.56
N SER A 35 -18.90 0.27 23.69
CA SER A 35 -17.76 1.19 23.72
C SER A 35 -16.60 0.54 24.45
N VAL A 36 -15.40 0.62 23.87
CA VAL A 36 -14.17 0.10 24.44
C VAL A 36 -13.13 1.22 24.49
N PHE A 37 -12.49 1.38 25.65
CA PHE A 37 -11.40 2.33 25.87
C PHE A 37 -10.17 1.58 26.34
N SER A 38 -8.99 2.03 25.91
CA SER A 38 -7.72 1.45 26.33
C SER A 38 -6.62 2.51 26.35
N ASN A 39 -5.68 2.37 27.27
CA ASN A 39 -4.43 3.12 27.33
C ASN A 39 -3.23 2.31 26.81
N PHE A 40 -3.48 1.23 26.04
CA PHE A 40 -2.47 0.42 25.39
C PHE A 40 -2.61 0.49 23.87
N SER A 41 -1.54 0.92 23.18
CA SER A 41 -1.54 1.22 21.74
C SER A 41 -1.87 0.02 20.84
N ASN A 42 -1.59 -1.19 21.31
CA ASN A 42 -1.81 -2.45 20.57
C ASN A 42 -3.07 -3.21 21.00
N SER A 43 -3.95 -2.60 21.80
CA SER A 43 -5.15 -3.24 22.38
C SER A 43 -6.21 -3.68 21.36
N ASN A 44 -6.25 -3.09 20.16
CA ASN A 44 -7.26 -3.34 19.13
C ASN A 44 -8.72 -3.33 19.68
N PRO A 45 -9.21 -2.17 20.16
CA PRO A 45 -10.53 -2.08 20.79
C PRO A 45 -11.69 -2.42 19.86
N ALA A 46 -11.51 -2.28 18.54
CA ALA A 46 -12.50 -2.69 17.55
C ALA A 46 -12.75 -4.21 17.63
N ALA A 47 -11.68 -5.02 17.62
CA ALA A 47 -11.81 -6.48 17.74
C ALA A 47 -12.46 -6.90 19.07
N LEU A 48 -12.05 -6.27 20.19
CA LEU A 48 -12.65 -6.53 21.51
C LEU A 48 -14.14 -6.17 21.54
N SER A 49 -14.51 -5.02 20.99
CA SER A 49 -15.91 -4.59 20.88
C SER A 49 -16.75 -5.59 20.07
N LEU A 50 -16.19 -6.14 19.00
CA LEU A 50 -16.87 -7.13 18.16
C LEU A 50 -16.99 -8.50 18.84
N GLN A 51 -16.01 -8.91 19.66
CA GLN A 51 -16.13 -10.12 20.49
C GLN A 51 -17.26 -9.98 21.52
N VAL A 52 -17.42 -8.80 22.13
CA VAL A 52 -18.57 -8.54 23.00
C VAL A 52 -19.87 -8.55 22.20
N ALA A 53 -19.90 -7.92 21.03
CA ALA A 53 -21.07 -7.93 20.16
C ALA A 53 -21.51 -9.36 19.82
N ASP A 54 -20.56 -10.24 19.51
CA ASP A 54 -20.81 -11.65 19.20
C ASP A 54 -21.55 -12.40 20.31
N LEU A 55 -21.44 -11.98 21.59
CA LEU A 55 -22.19 -12.59 22.69
C LEU A 55 -23.69 -12.27 22.62
N PHE A 56 -24.04 -11.07 22.15
CA PHE A 56 -25.42 -10.57 22.12
C PHE A 56 -26.12 -10.78 20.76
N LEU A 57 -25.35 -10.87 19.67
CA LEU A 57 -25.87 -11.01 18.31
C LEU A 57 -26.15 -12.48 17.90
N THR A 58 -26.04 -13.42 18.84
CA THR A 58 -25.97 -14.88 18.61
C THR A 58 -27.21 -15.55 18.00
N SER A 59 -28.37 -14.88 17.88
CA SER A 59 -29.61 -15.54 17.45
C SER A 59 -30.26 -15.03 16.15
N GLU A 60 -29.85 -13.87 15.61
CA GLU A 60 -30.46 -13.30 14.38
C GLU A 60 -29.52 -13.22 13.18
N VAL A 61 -28.24 -13.54 13.38
CA VAL A 61 -27.28 -13.58 12.29
C VAL A 61 -27.42 -14.92 11.60
N GLU A 62 -28.23 -14.99 10.53
CA GLU A 62 -27.89 -15.90 9.45
C GLU A 62 -26.42 -15.63 9.13
N ALA A 63 -25.54 -16.57 9.49
CA ALA A 63 -24.13 -16.47 9.17
C ALA A 63 -24.05 -16.00 7.71
N PRO A 64 -23.37 -14.89 7.40
CA PRO A 64 -23.35 -14.34 6.06
C PRO A 64 -23.01 -15.51 5.16
N LYS A 65 -23.97 -15.92 4.30
CA LYS A 65 -23.84 -17.11 3.46
C LYS A 65 -22.43 -17.08 2.95
N VAL A 66 -21.59 -17.99 3.48
CA VAL A 66 -20.15 -18.04 3.23
C VAL A 66 -20.00 -17.71 1.77
N SER A 67 -19.36 -16.58 1.47
CA SER A 67 -19.30 -16.01 0.12
C SER A 67 -19.18 -17.17 -0.84
N LYS A 68 -20.19 -17.36 -1.70
CA LYS A 68 -20.29 -18.53 -2.59
C LYS A 68 -18.87 -18.82 -3.04
N LYS A 69 -18.26 -19.94 -2.63
CA LYS A 69 -16.87 -20.29 -2.98
C LYS A 69 -16.75 -19.97 -4.46
N VAL A 70 -16.10 -18.87 -4.79
CA VAL A 70 -16.01 -18.43 -6.18
C VAL A 70 -15.27 -19.57 -6.83
N LYS A 71 -15.94 -20.27 -7.74
CA LYS A 71 -15.40 -21.50 -8.32
C LYS A 71 -14.06 -21.12 -8.93
N GLU A 72 -12.99 -21.66 -8.36
CA GLU A 72 -11.64 -21.27 -8.78
C GLU A 72 -11.51 -21.49 -10.29
N PRO A 73 -10.99 -20.50 -11.03
CA PRO A 73 -10.81 -20.66 -12.46
C PRO A 73 -9.91 -21.87 -12.74
N LYS A 74 -10.19 -22.60 -13.81
CA LYS A 74 -9.29 -23.67 -14.27
C LYS A 74 -7.96 -23.05 -14.66
N THR A 75 -6.87 -23.63 -14.18
CA THR A 75 -5.52 -23.19 -14.54
C THR A 75 -5.09 -23.77 -15.89
N ILE A 76 -4.24 -23.02 -16.58
CA ILE A 76 -3.54 -23.47 -17.79
C ILE A 76 -2.04 -23.53 -17.49
N ASN A 77 -1.33 -24.42 -18.18
CA ASN A 77 0.12 -24.46 -18.09
C ASN A 77 0.73 -23.56 -19.17
N LEU A 78 1.58 -22.62 -18.77
CA LEU A 78 2.39 -21.81 -19.68
C LEU A 78 3.85 -22.25 -19.49
N ASN A 79 4.57 -22.41 -20.60
CA ASN A 79 6.00 -22.73 -20.50
C ASN A 79 6.81 -21.53 -19.96
N SER A 80 8.00 -21.80 -19.44
CA SER A 80 8.82 -20.79 -18.76
C SER A 80 9.19 -19.62 -19.67
N LYS A 81 9.39 -19.84 -20.98
CA LYS A 81 9.66 -18.77 -21.97
C LYS A 81 8.46 -17.81 -22.14
N ALA A 82 7.24 -18.32 -22.08
CA ALA A 82 6.04 -17.48 -22.10
C ALA A 82 5.88 -16.71 -20.79
N LEU A 83 6.26 -17.29 -19.64
CA LEU A 83 6.22 -16.62 -18.35
C LEU A 83 7.26 -15.49 -18.24
N THR A 84 8.46 -15.67 -18.81
CA THR A 84 9.51 -14.65 -18.78
C THR A 84 9.11 -13.35 -19.50
N ALA A 85 8.13 -13.41 -20.40
CA ALA A 85 7.61 -12.22 -21.09
C ALA A 85 6.83 -11.26 -20.16
N PHE A 86 6.47 -11.69 -18.95
CA PHE A 86 5.79 -10.86 -17.95
C PHE A 86 6.73 -10.32 -16.88
N GLU A 87 8.03 -10.67 -16.91
CA GLU A 87 8.98 -10.18 -15.91
C GLU A 87 9.20 -8.69 -16.08
N ASN A 88 8.85 -7.93 -15.04
CA ASN A 88 9.10 -6.50 -15.01
C ASN A 88 8.93 -5.95 -13.59
N TYR A 89 9.27 -4.68 -13.42
CA TYR A 89 8.83 -3.88 -12.30
C TYR A 89 7.67 -3.00 -12.72
N PHE A 90 6.64 -2.92 -11.89
CA PHE A 90 5.42 -2.18 -12.14
C PHE A 90 5.23 -1.15 -11.02
N TRP A 91 4.94 0.08 -11.42
CA TRP A 91 4.74 1.23 -10.54
C TRP A 91 3.29 1.70 -10.60
N ASN A 92 2.63 1.78 -9.45
CA ASN A 92 1.33 2.44 -9.32
C ASN A 92 1.56 3.87 -8.82
N GLU A 93 1.23 4.85 -9.67
CA GLU A 93 1.40 6.27 -9.33
C GLU A 93 0.51 6.72 -8.17
N GLU A 94 -0.74 6.23 -8.08
CA GLU A 94 -1.70 6.66 -7.07
C GLU A 94 -1.27 6.34 -5.62
N SER A 95 -0.71 5.15 -5.41
CA SER A 95 -0.28 4.67 -4.09
C SER A 95 1.23 4.72 -3.88
N ALA A 96 2.00 5.13 -4.90
CA ALA A 96 3.45 5.11 -4.95
C ALA A 96 4.06 3.75 -4.53
N LEU A 97 3.49 2.66 -5.05
CA LEU A 97 3.91 1.29 -4.75
C LEU A 97 4.55 0.63 -5.96
N SER A 98 5.71 0.01 -5.72
CA SER A 98 6.37 -0.87 -6.69
C SER A 98 5.99 -2.34 -6.48
N ARG A 99 5.87 -3.08 -7.57
CA ARG A 99 5.69 -4.54 -7.62
C ARG A 99 6.68 -5.15 -8.59
N ARG A 100 7.31 -6.25 -8.19
CA ARG A 100 8.17 -7.03 -9.09
C ARG A 100 7.45 -8.29 -9.51
N ILE A 101 7.40 -8.52 -10.82
CA ILE A 101 6.97 -9.78 -11.41
C ILE A 101 8.21 -10.52 -11.92
N TYR A 102 8.39 -11.77 -11.48
CA TYR A 102 9.54 -12.57 -11.90
C TYR A 102 9.25 -14.07 -11.82
N VAL A 103 9.97 -14.89 -12.58
CA VAL A 103 9.85 -16.35 -12.58
C VAL A 103 10.76 -16.96 -11.51
N LYS A 104 10.21 -17.87 -10.71
CA LYS A 104 10.94 -18.65 -9.71
C LYS A 104 10.44 -20.09 -9.69
N LYS A 105 11.30 -21.03 -10.09
CA LYS A 105 10.97 -22.46 -10.23
C LYS A 105 9.71 -22.66 -11.09
N ASP A 106 9.75 -22.16 -12.33
CA ASP A 106 8.67 -22.24 -13.33
C ASP A 106 7.32 -21.63 -12.93
N THR A 107 7.31 -20.78 -11.90
CA THR A 107 6.10 -20.09 -11.43
C THR A 107 6.35 -18.60 -11.38
N LEU A 108 5.43 -17.82 -11.94
CA LEU A 108 5.48 -16.36 -11.86
C LEU A 108 5.19 -15.91 -10.42
N ARG A 109 5.91 -14.90 -9.93
CA ARG A 109 5.83 -14.38 -8.56
C ARG A 109 5.38 -12.94 -8.58
N TYR A 110 4.36 -12.62 -7.78
CA TYR A 110 3.97 -11.26 -7.46
C TYR A 110 4.67 -10.83 -6.18
N ASN A 111 5.72 -10.00 -6.28
CA ASN A 111 6.53 -9.57 -5.14
C ASN A 111 6.22 -8.12 -4.77
N ARG A 112 6.04 -7.89 -3.46
CA ARG A 112 5.70 -6.59 -2.84
C ARG A 112 6.89 -5.95 -2.12
N GLY A 113 8.09 -6.48 -2.30
CA GLY A 113 9.32 -6.11 -1.60
C GLY A 113 9.80 -7.20 -0.63
N GLY A 114 11.13 -7.35 -0.53
CA GLY A 114 11.77 -8.34 0.34
C GLY A 114 11.29 -9.77 0.04
N THR A 115 10.89 -10.50 1.08
CA THR A 115 10.39 -11.88 1.00
C THR A 115 8.86 -11.97 0.79
N ASN A 116 8.15 -10.85 0.71
CA ASN A 116 6.70 -10.82 0.54
C ASN A 116 6.33 -11.08 -0.93
N GLU A 117 6.14 -12.34 -1.27
CA GLU A 117 5.75 -12.77 -2.61
C GLU A 117 4.60 -13.78 -2.61
N THR A 118 3.81 -13.74 -3.68
CA THR A 118 2.70 -14.66 -3.91
C THR A 118 2.89 -15.38 -5.25
N PRO A 119 2.74 -16.71 -5.31
CA PRO A 119 2.78 -17.42 -6.59
C PRO A 119 1.54 -17.10 -7.43
N LEU A 120 1.73 -17.05 -8.75
CA LEU A 120 0.68 -16.80 -9.71
C LEU A 120 0.46 -18.04 -10.58
N ALA A 121 -0.80 -18.47 -10.72
CA ALA A 121 -1.20 -19.51 -11.65
C ALA A 121 -1.92 -18.89 -12.85
N ALA A 122 -1.53 -19.28 -14.06
CA ALA A 122 -2.17 -18.78 -15.28
C ALA A 122 -3.59 -19.34 -15.39
N ILE A 123 -4.54 -18.45 -15.67
CA ILE A 123 -5.95 -18.77 -15.95
C ILE A 123 -6.35 -18.35 -17.36
N ALA A 124 -5.52 -17.52 -18.01
CA ALA A 124 -5.52 -17.23 -19.45
C ALA A 124 -4.10 -16.79 -19.88
N LYS A 125 -3.88 -16.55 -21.19
CA LYS A 125 -2.56 -16.20 -21.74
C LYS A 125 -1.86 -15.03 -21.04
N LYS A 126 -2.60 -13.99 -20.63
CA LYS A 126 -2.09 -12.80 -19.93
C LYS A 126 -2.79 -12.55 -18.59
N LYS A 127 -3.48 -13.56 -18.04
CA LYS A 127 -4.27 -13.43 -16.82
C LYS A 127 -3.96 -14.55 -15.86
N PHE A 128 -3.75 -14.18 -14.60
CA PHE A 128 -3.29 -15.06 -13.54
C PHE A 128 -4.17 -14.89 -12.31
N MET A 129 -4.19 -15.91 -11.46
CA MET A 129 -4.74 -15.81 -10.10
C MET A 129 -3.61 -15.93 -9.07
N MET A 130 -3.74 -15.19 -7.97
CA MET A 130 -2.86 -15.36 -6.82
C MET A 130 -3.19 -16.65 -6.07
N LEU A 131 -2.17 -17.44 -5.76
CA LEU A 131 -2.30 -18.64 -4.94
C LEU A 131 -2.12 -18.32 -3.46
N ASN A 132 -2.75 -19.10 -2.58
CA ASN A 132 -2.59 -19.01 -1.11
C ASN A 132 -2.98 -17.65 -0.52
N VAL A 133 -3.99 -16.98 -1.10
CA VAL A 133 -4.58 -15.74 -0.56
C VAL A 133 -6.07 -15.95 -0.28
N PRO A 134 -6.65 -15.24 0.71
CA PRO A 134 -8.09 -15.27 0.93
C PRO A 134 -8.86 -14.64 -0.25
N GLY A 135 -9.80 -15.40 -0.83
CA GLY A 135 -10.63 -14.96 -1.95
C GLY A 135 -9.91 -15.00 -3.31
N LEU A 136 -10.65 -14.68 -4.37
CA LEU A 136 -10.09 -14.62 -5.72
C LEU A 136 -9.44 -13.25 -5.96
N VAL A 137 -8.13 -13.26 -6.21
CA VAL A 137 -7.38 -12.08 -6.67
C VAL A 137 -6.76 -12.41 -8.02
N THR A 138 -7.09 -11.62 -9.04
CA THR A 138 -6.54 -11.82 -10.39
C THR A 138 -5.54 -10.74 -10.75
N VAL A 139 -4.49 -11.13 -11.49
CA VAL A 139 -3.49 -10.24 -12.07
C VAL A 139 -3.57 -10.36 -13.58
N GLU A 140 -3.83 -9.27 -14.28
CA GLU A 140 -3.93 -9.20 -15.73
C GLU A 140 -2.87 -8.27 -16.30
N PHE A 141 -2.21 -8.70 -17.36
CA PHE A 141 -1.20 -7.92 -18.07
C PHE A 141 -1.76 -7.42 -19.40
N LYS A 142 -1.65 -6.11 -19.63
CA LYS A 142 -2.04 -5.45 -20.88
C LYS A 142 -0.88 -4.64 -21.43
N THR A 143 -0.94 -4.34 -22.72
CA THR A 143 -0.02 -3.40 -23.34
C THR A 143 -0.89 -2.32 -23.96
N GLU A 144 -0.76 -1.10 -23.48
CA GLU A 144 -1.55 0.07 -23.90
C GLU A 144 -0.57 1.21 -24.19
N GLU A 145 -0.72 1.86 -25.35
CA GLU A 145 0.17 2.96 -25.78
C GLU A 145 1.67 2.61 -25.77
N GLY A 146 2.00 1.34 -26.03
CA GLY A 146 3.39 0.85 -26.03
C GLY A 146 3.97 0.63 -24.63
N LYS A 147 3.19 0.81 -23.55
CA LYS A 147 3.59 0.49 -22.18
C LYS A 147 2.87 -0.75 -21.67
N ASP A 148 3.60 -1.61 -20.98
CA ASP A 148 3.00 -2.73 -20.28
C ASP A 148 2.35 -2.25 -18.98
N ARG A 149 1.14 -2.75 -18.71
CA ARG A 149 0.35 -2.48 -17.51
C ARG A 149 0.01 -3.78 -16.82
N MET A 150 0.02 -3.73 -15.49
CA MET A 150 -0.45 -4.79 -14.61
C MET A 150 -1.67 -4.30 -13.84
N ILE A 151 -2.76 -5.07 -13.91
CA ILE A 151 -4.03 -4.77 -13.26
C ILE A 151 -4.31 -5.88 -12.25
N VAL A 152 -4.46 -5.52 -10.98
CA VAL A 152 -4.80 -6.46 -9.91
C VAL A 152 -6.21 -6.16 -9.42
N VAL A 153 -7.07 -7.18 -9.48
CA VAL A 153 -8.50 -7.08 -9.14
C VAL A 153 -8.80 -7.99 -7.97
N GLN A 154 -9.48 -7.45 -6.95
CA GLN A 154 -10.01 -8.17 -5.81
C GLN A 154 -11.44 -7.70 -5.54
N GLU A 155 -12.33 -8.62 -5.18
CA GLU A 155 -13.73 -8.30 -4.91
C GLU A 155 -13.86 -7.22 -3.81
N ASN A 156 -14.71 -6.22 -4.05
CA ASN A 156 -14.97 -5.09 -3.15
C ASN A 156 -13.73 -4.23 -2.82
N GLN A 157 -12.69 -4.26 -3.65
CA GLN A 157 -11.54 -3.36 -3.57
C GLN A 157 -11.40 -2.59 -4.88
N PRO A 158 -10.90 -1.34 -4.87
CA PRO A 158 -10.47 -0.67 -6.07
C PRO A 158 -9.38 -1.46 -6.80
N ASP A 159 -9.39 -1.41 -8.13
CA ASP A 159 -8.36 -2.04 -8.94
C ASP A 159 -7.00 -1.39 -8.68
N PHE A 160 -5.96 -2.20 -8.52
CA PHE A 160 -4.58 -1.72 -8.47
C PHE A 160 -3.99 -1.78 -9.88
N ILE A 161 -3.75 -0.61 -10.46
CA ILE A 161 -3.24 -0.46 -11.84
C ILE A 161 -1.81 0.07 -11.80
N ALA A 162 -0.85 -0.64 -12.36
CA ALA A 162 0.55 -0.26 -12.34
C ALA A 162 1.18 -0.33 -13.74
N GLU A 163 2.01 0.66 -14.08
CA GLU A 163 2.74 0.71 -15.35
C GLU A 163 4.15 0.14 -15.20
N ALA A 164 4.62 -0.57 -16.22
CA ALA A 164 5.99 -1.04 -16.27
C ALA A 164 6.96 0.15 -16.23
N TYR A 165 8.05 0.01 -15.47
CA TYR A 165 9.09 1.03 -15.38
C TYR A 165 10.48 0.40 -15.33
N GLU A 166 11.48 1.17 -15.74
CA GLU A 166 12.87 0.75 -15.63
C GLU A 166 13.32 0.80 -14.16
N TYR A 167 13.60 -0.38 -13.61
CA TYR A 167 14.12 -0.49 -12.25
C TYR A 167 15.60 -0.17 -12.21
N VAL A 168 15.94 0.80 -11.35
CA VAL A 168 17.32 1.13 -11.01
C VAL A 168 17.59 0.62 -9.60
N GLU A 169 18.66 -0.15 -9.44
CA GLU A 169 19.07 -0.65 -8.14
C GLU A 169 19.46 0.52 -7.23
N PRO A 170 18.82 0.71 -6.06
CA PRO A 170 19.08 1.88 -5.21
C PRO A 170 20.55 2.09 -4.83
N SER A 171 21.34 1.01 -4.74
CA SER A 171 22.76 1.08 -4.39
C SER A 171 23.64 1.66 -5.49
N THR A 172 23.15 1.75 -6.74
CA THR A 172 23.89 2.35 -7.86
C THR A 172 23.59 3.84 -8.04
N VAL A 173 22.61 4.37 -7.31
CA VAL A 173 22.22 5.78 -7.38
C VAL A 173 23.07 6.61 -6.43
N ASP A 174 23.71 7.66 -6.95
CA ASP A 174 24.37 8.64 -6.10
C ASP A 174 23.32 9.45 -5.34
N LEU A 175 23.18 9.17 -4.04
CA LEU A 175 22.20 9.86 -3.20
C LEU A 175 22.54 11.33 -2.97
N LYS A 176 23.78 11.77 -3.23
CA LYS A 176 24.19 13.18 -3.03
C LYS A 176 23.40 14.15 -3.88
N GLN A 177 22.90 13.71 -5.04
CA GLN A 177 22.07 14.55 -5.90
C GLN A 177 20.77 15.03 -5.21
N TYR A 178 20.29 14.31 -4.20
CA TYR A 178 19.08 14.62 -3.42
C TYR A 178 19.35 15.50 -2.20
N GLU A 179 20.62 15.84 -1.92
CA GLU A 179 20.95 16.73 -0.81
C GLU A 179 20.49 18.16 -1.11
N GLY A 180 20.15 18.88 -0.04
CA GLY A 180 19.72 20.27 -0.12
C GLY A 180 18.76 20.66 0.99
N SER A 181 18.51 21.96 1.06
CA SER A 181 17.48 22.54 1.90
C SER A 181 16.19 22.67 1.08
N PHE A 182 15.07 22.29 1.69
CA PHE A 182 13.76 22.33 1.05
C PHE A 182 12.77 23.03 1.97
N PHE A 183 12.14 24.09 1.48
CA PHE A 183 11.24 24.97 2.23
C PHE A 183 9.82 24.93 1.69
N SER A 184 8.84 24.83 2.59
CA SER A 184 7.42 24.94 2.26
C SER A 184 6.87 26.25 2.82
N GLU A 185 6.39 27.12 1.93
CA GLU A 185 5.73 28.37 2.30
C GLU A 185 4.45 28.14 3.10
N GLU A 186 3.67 27.12 2.72
CA GLU A 186 2.41 26.77 3.38
C GLU A 186 2.59 26.40 4.86
N LEU A 187 3.67 25.69 5.18
CA LEU A 187 3.96 25.28 6.56
C LEU A 187 4.95 26.18 7.29
N ASP A 188 5.54 27.17 6.59
CA ASP A 188 6.68 27.97 7.06
C ASP A 188 7.75 27.11 7.75
N THR A 189 8.18 26.05 7.06
CA THR A 189 9.16 25.12 7.59
C THR A 189 10.13 24.56 6.56
N ARG A 190 11.28 24.12 7.05
CA ARG A 190 12.43 23.69 6.25
C ARG A 190 12.90 22.31 6.70
N TYR A 191 13.18 21.47 5.72
CA TYR A 191 13.86 20.19 5.91
C TYR A 191 15.20 20.22 5.20
N LEU A 192 16.24 19.75 5.88
CA LEU A 192 17.57 19.57 5.29
C LEU A 192 17.77 18.08 4.98
N PHE A 193 18.07 17.77 3.73
CA PHE A 193 18.40 16.42 3.29
C PHE A 193 19.92 16.26 3.18
N THR A 194 20.47 15.25 3.86
CA THR A 194 21.91 14.92 3.85
C THR A 194 22.12 13.42 3.78
N VAL A 195 23.15 12.97 3.10
CA VAL A 195 23.56 11.57 3.07
C VAL A 195 24.41 11.25 4.29
N PHE A 196 23.98 10.28 5.08
CA PHE A 196 24.75 9.75 6.21
C PHE A 196 24.79 8.22 6.12
N ASN A 197 25.99 7.63 6.10
CA ASN A 197 26.20 6.18 5.97
C ASN A 197 25.43 5.55 4.79
N GLY A 198 25.37 6.23 3.64
CA GLY A 198 24.67 5.75 2.44
C GLY A 198 23.14 5.80 2.53
N VAL A 199 22.58 6.52 3.51
CA VAL A 199 21.14 6.74 3.66
C VAL A 199 20.83 8.23 3.54
N LEU A 200 19.79 8.58 2.81
CA LEU A 200 19.30 9.95 2.70
C LEU A 200 18.50 10.32 3.95
N MET A 201 19.09 11.14 4.82
CA MET A 201 18.48 11.58 6.07
C MET A 201 17.77 12.91 5.88
N ALA A 202 16.50 12.99 6.28
CA ALA A 202 15.77 14.25 6.39
C ALA A 202 15.87 14.77 7.83
N LYS A 203 16.34 16.01 7.99
CA LYS A 203 16.55 16.68 9.28
C LYS A 203 15.60 17.84 9.43
N HIS A 204 15.04 17.98 10.62
CA HIS A 204 14.15 19.07 10.96
C HIS A 204 14.36 19.49 12.41
N ARG A 205 14.33 20.79 12.70
CA ARG A 205 14.66 21.35 14.04
C ARG A 205 13.86 20.79 15.22
N ARG A 206 12.68 20.21 14.98
CA ARG A 206 11.79 19.66 16.03
C ARG A 206 11.73 18.14 16.05
N ASN A 207 12.34 17.44 15.10
CA ASN A 207 12.22 16.00 14.95
C ASN A 207 13.61 15.34 14.95
N SER A 208 13.67 14.09 15.39
CA SER A 208 14.85 13.25 15.14
C SER A 208 15.07 13.07 13.64
N ASP A 209 16.32 12.80 13.25
CA ASP A 209 16.69 12.52 11.86
C ASP A 209 15.86 11.34 11.31
N ILE A 210 15.30 11.54 10.12
CA ILE A 210 14.36 10.59 9.49
C ILE A 210 15.07 9.91 8.32
N PRO A 211 15.29 8.58 8.36
CA PRO A 211 15.89 7.86 7.25
C PRO A 211 14.89 7.70 6.10
N ASN A 212 15.31 8.03 4.87
CA ASN A 212 14.49 7.86 3.67
C ASN A 212 15.11 6.80 2.78
N LYS A 213 14.27 5.86 2.35
CA LYS A 213 14.64 4.75 1.48
C LYS A 213 14.08 4.99 0.08
N MET A 214 14.95 4.87 -0.92
CA MET A 214 14.56 4.95 -2.31
C MET A 214 13.72 3.73 -2.72
N ILE A 215 12.65 3.96 -3.48
CA ILE A 215 11.79 2.92 -4.05
C ILE A 215 12.04 2.81 -5.56
N LYS A 216 12.04 3.96 -6.25
CA LYS A 216 12.47 4.14 -7.64
C LYS A 216 13.17 5.50 -7.77
N ALA A 217 13.76 5.80 -8.92
CA ALA A 217 14.37 7.12 -9.17
C ALA A 217 13.41 8.24 -8.75
N ASP A 218 13.94 9.21 -7.98
CA ASP A 218 13.21 10.35 -7.42
C ASP A 218 12.06 10.04 -6.44
N TYR A 219 11.77 8.78 -6.13
CA TYR A 219 10.72 8.40 -5.17
C TYR A 219 11.28 7.68 -3.95
N PHE A 220 10.98 8.24 -2.78
CA PHE A 220 11.42 7.74 -1.48
C PHE A 220 10.25 7.55 -0.53
N ASN A 221 10.43 6.72 0.47
CA ASN A 221 9.57 6.68 1.65
C ASN A 221 10.38 6.62 2.94
N ASN A 222 9.71 6.81 4.07
CA ASN A 222 10.33 6.65 5.38
C ASN A 222 9.44 5.87 6.36
N PRO A 223 9.97 5.44 7.52
CA PRO A 223 9.22 4.66 8.51
C PRO A 223 7.98 5.36 9.08
N ALA A 224 7.87 6.68 8.95
CA ALA A 224 6.69 7.43 9.37
C ALA A 224 5.52 7.35 8.37
N GLY A 225 5.69 6.62 7.26
CA GLY A 225 4.65 6.47 6.23
C GLY A 225 4.53 7.71 5.33
N VAL A 226 5.60 8.51 5.24
CA VAL A 226 5.68 9.66 4.33
C VAL A 226 6.30 9.22 3.01
N GLN A 227 5.72 9.68 1.91
CA GLN A 227 6.22 9.54 0.54
C GLN A 227 6.84 10.86 0.10
N LEU A 228 8.01 10.78 -0.52
CA LEU A 228 8.74 11.92 -1.07
C LEU A 228 8.93 11.69 -2.56
N GLN A 229 8.47 12.63 -3.39
CA GLN A 229 8.75 12.66 -4.82
C GLN A 229 9.61 13.89 -5.10
N PHE A 230 10.89 13.67 -5.41
CA PHE A 230 11.76 14.73 -5.89
C PHE A 230 11.33 15.13 -7.31
N VAL A 231 11.25 16.44 -7.54
CA VAL A 231 10.83 17.01 -8.82
C VAL A 231 12.04 17.67 -9.47
N ARG A 232 12.23 17.38 -10.75
CA ARG A 232 13.32 17.92 -11.56
C ARG A 232 12.81 18.88 -12.62
N ASP A 233 13.67 19.81 -13.01
CA ASP A 233 13.46 20.66 -14.18
C ASP A 233 13.99 20.04 -15.48
N ASN A 234 13.88 20.78 -16.58
CA ASN A 234 14.33 20.37 -17.90
C ASN A 234 15.86 20.27 -18.03
N THR A 235 16.62 20.76 -17.06
CA THR A 235 18.08 20.62 -16.97
C THR A 235 18.50 19.42 -16.12
N ASN A 236 17.52 18.62 -15.68
CA ASN A 236 17.68 17.48 -14.76
C ASN A 236 18.09 17.87 -13.33
N GLY A 237 17.97 19.16 -12.99
CA GLY A 237 18.22 19.70 -11.65
C GLY A 237 16.99 19.53 -10.75
N ILE A 238 17.19 19.12 -9.49
CA ILE A 238 16.09 19.02 -8.52
C ILE A 238 15.64 20.43 -8.12
N ILE A 239 14.36 20.72 -8.29
CA ILE A 239 13.74 22.01 -7.95
C ILE A 239 12.87 21.97 -6.69
N GLY A 240 12.53 20.77 -6.22
CA GLY A 240 11.76 20.61 -4.99
C GLY A 240 11.32 19.18 -4.74
N ILE A 241 10.42 19.01 -3.78
CA ILE A 241 9.88 17.73 -3.33
C ILE A 241 8.38 17.88 -3.09
N ASN A 242 7.59 16.96 -3.64
CA ASN A 242 6.21 16.73 -3.22
C ASN A 242 6.20 15.72 -2.07
N VAL A 243 5.54 16.09 -0.97
CA VAL A 243 5.42 15.28 0.24
C VAL A 243 3.99 14.81 0.41
N THR A 244 3.80 13.49 0.41
CA THR A 244 2.50 12.84 0.58
C THR A 244 2.47 11.97 1.83
N THR A 245 1.37 12.01 2.57
CA THR A 245 1.09 11.20 3.75
C THR A 245 -0.32 10.63 3.65
N GLY A 246 -0.77 9.89 4.66
CA GLY A 246 -2.17 9.44 4.71
C GLY A 246 -3.22 10.56 4.84
N ARG A 247 -2.81 11.82 5.12
CA ARG A 247 -3.74 12.96 5.35
C ARG A 247 -3.44 14.19 4.51
N VAL A 248 -2.28 14.25 3.86
CA VAL A 248 -1.82 15.39 3.05
C VAL A 248 -1.29 14.82 1.75
N ARG A 249 -1.63 15.43 0.61
CA ARG A 249 -1.17 15.00 -0.72
C ARG A 249 -0.42 16.14 -1.37
N ASP A 250 0.73 15.79 -1.97
CA ASP A 250 1.54 16.65 -2.84
C ASP A 250 1.88 18.01 -2.22
N LEU A 251 2.17 18.03 -0.91
CA LEU A 251 2.62 19.24 -0.24
C LEU A 251 3.99 19.62 -0.79
N TRP A 252 4.06 20.81 -1.37
CA TRP A 252 5.25 21.30 -2.04
C TRP A 252 6.29 21.84 -1.06
N PHE A 253 7.54 21.42 -1.28
CA PHE A 253 8.73 22.04 -0.72
C PHE A 253 9.67 22.43 -1.86
N GLN A 254 9.93 23.73 -2.01
CA GLN A 254 10.87 24.26 -2.99
C GLN A 254 12.31 24.03 -2.52
N LYS A 255 13.21 23.63 -3.43
CA LYS A 255 14.64 23.58 -3.16
C LYS A 255 15.22 24.99 -3.06
N GLU A 256 16.05 25.22 -2.05
CA GLU A 256 16.81 26.46 -1.83
C GLU A 256 18.25 26.36 -2.32
#